data_AF-A0A4Q5YDS1-F1
#
_entry.id   AF-A0A4Q5YDS1-F1
#
_cell.length_a   1.000
_cell.length_b   1.000
_cell.length_c   1.000
_cell.angle_alpha   90.00
_cell.angle_beta   90.00
_cell.angle_gamma   90.00
#
_symmetry.space_group_name_H-M   'P 1'
#
loop_
_entity.id
_entity.type
_entity.pdbx_description
1 polymer ?
#
loop_
_entity_poly.entity_id
_entity_poly.type
_entity_poly.pdbx_seq_one_letter_code
_entity_poly.pdbx_strand_id
1 'polypeptide(L)'
;MHGSSTPDISRFQVAGINYKKTDADIRGQYAIGPEKYEMILAGAPAFGVSELFILSTCNRTEIYGIVGDVAQLIDLLCAYAEGDEKTFRSLAYVKSGHSAIEHLFNVSAGLDSQILGDYEIIGQIKQAVKFAKERSFIGAFTERIVNCILQSSKTIKNTTELSGGTVSVSFSAVQYLRQNVQSVSHKSVLLCGIGKIGRNTCKNLVDYLPV
;
A
#
# COMPACT_ATOMS: atom_id res chain seq x y z
N MET A 1 6.08 -4.93 -36.99
CA MET A 1 6.88 -3.82 -36.42
C MET A 1 6.03 -3.11 -35.37
N HIS A 2 6.10 -3.51 -34.10
CA HIS A 2 5.55 -2.72 -33.00
C HIS A 2 6.73 -1.95 -32.40
N GLY A 3 6.79 -0.66 -32.69
CA GLY A 3 7.83 0.22 -32.16
C GLY A 3 7.76 0.20 -30.63
N SER A 4 8.84 -0.25 -30.00
CA SER A 4 9.03 -0.12 -28.56
C SER A 4 9.31 1.35 -28.24
N SER A 5 8.27 2.18 -28.25
CA SER A 5 8.33 3.48 -27.58
C SER A 5 8.54 3.19 -26.11
N THR A 6 9.73 3.49 -25.59
CA THR A 6 9.95 3.44 -24.15
C THR A 6 8.96 4.44 -23.55
N PRO A 7 8.00 4.02 -22.70
CA PRO A 7 7.03 4.95 -22.16
C PRO A 7 7.80 6.06 -21.43
N ASP A 8 7.44 7.30 -21.73
CA ASP A 8 8.02 8.46 -21.09
C ASP A 8 7.80 8.33 -19.58
N ILE A 9 8.91 8.26 -18.83
CA ILE A 9 8.91 8.14 -17.37
C ILE A 9 8.03 9.21 -16.76
N SER A 10 7.98 10.43 -17.34
CA SER A 10 7.15 11.54 -16.85
C SER A 10 5.67 11.18 -16.69
N ARG A 11 5.18 10.20 -17.47
CA ARG A 11 3.78 9.75 -17.48
C ARG A 11 3.45 8.75 -16.39
N PHE A 12 4.45 8.22 -15.66
CA PHE A 12 4.18 7.40 -14.48
C PHE A 12 3.76 8.29 -13.33
N GLN A 13 2.50 8.19 -12.92
CA GLN A 13 1.92 9.07 -11.92
C GLN A 13 1.27 8.26 -10.80
N VAL A 14 1.23 8.85 -9.62
CA VAL A 14 0.52 8.32 -8.46
C VAL A 14 -0.29 9.42 -7.81
N ALA A 15 -1.53 9.09 -7.47
CA ALA A 15 -2.35 9.85 -6.54
C ALA A 15 -2.74 8.95 -5.37
N GLY A 16 -2.71 9.49 -4.16
CA GLY A 16 -3.12 8.70 -3.00
C GLY A 16 -3.28 9.51 -1.74
N ILE A 17 -3.94 8.89 -0.77
CA ILE A 17 -4.07 9.38 0.60
C ILE A 17 -3.39 8.39 1.55
N ASN A 18 -2.87 8.91 2.66
CA ASN A 18 -2.23 8.10 3.69
C ASN A 18 -2.56 8.61 5.10
N TYR A 19 -2.14 7.84 6.08
CA TYR A 19 -2.33 8.10 7.51
C TYR A 19 -1.73 9.43 8.02
N LYS A 20 -0.77 10.05 7.30
CA LYS A 20 -0.08 11.26 7.77
C LYS A 20 -0.96 12.51 7.71
N LYS A 21 -1.91 12.54 6.78
CA LYS A 21 -2.75 13.72 6.51
C LYS A 21 -4.24 13.48 6.72
N THR A 22 -4.63 12.26 7.07
CA THR A 22 -6.03 11.83 6.97
C THR A 22 -6.38 10.91 8.12
N ASP A 23 -7.49 11.18 8.81
CA ASP A 23 -8.03 10.30 9.86
C ASP A 23 -8.57 8.99 9.29
N ALA A 24 -8.70 7.98 10.15
CA ALA A 24 -9.06 6.62 9.73
C ALA A 24 -10.42 6.54 9.04
N ASP A 25 -11.40 7.31 9.51
CA ASP A 25 -12.77 7.32 8.97
C ASP A 25 -12.78 7.83 7.52
N ILE A 26 -12.07 8.93 7.24
CA ILE A 26 -11.95 9.49 5.90
C ILE A 26 -11.20 8.50 4.99
N ARG A 27 -10.11 7.88 5.47
CA ARG A 27 -9.38 6.87 4.67
C ARG A 27 -10.27 5.67 4.32
N GLY A 28 -11.15 5.26 5.23
CA GLY A 28 -12.09 4.16 5.02
C GLY A 28 -13.00 4.37 3.79
N GLN A 29 -13.41 5.62 3.54
CA GLN A 29 -14.26 5.97 2.39
C GLN A 29 -13.57 5.75 1.03
N TYR A 30 -12.25 5.71 1.01
CA TYR A 30 -11.45 5.45 -0.20
C TYR A 30 -10.81 4.06 -0.18
N ALA A 31 -11.23 3.17 0.73
CA ALA A 31 -10.74 1.79 0.72
C ALA A 31 -11.27 1.04 -0.51
N ILE A 32 -10.37 0.45 -1.28
CA ILE A 32 -10.69 -0.32 -2.49
C ILE A 32 -10.52 -1.81 -2.20
N GLY A 33 -11.66 -2.49 -2.04
CA GLY A 33 -11.72 -3.94 -1.97
C GLY A 33 -11.62 -4.61 -3.35
N PRO A 34 -11.49 -5.95 -3.41
CA PRO A 34 -11.33 -6.69 -4.67
C PRO A 34 -12.42 -6.43 -5.71
N GLU A 35 -13.69 -6.36 -5.28
CA GLU A 35 -14.83 -6.10 -6.17
C GLU A 35 -14.76 -4.69 -6.78
N LYS A 36 -14.52 -3.66 -5.97
CA LYS A 36 -14.33 -2.28 -6.46
C LYS A 36 -13.11 -2.19 -7.36
N TYR A 37 -12.02 -2.91 -7.07
CA TYR A 37 -10.84 -2.92 -7.93
C TYR A 37 -11.15 -3.51 -9.31
N GLU A 38 -11.90 -4.61 -9.39
CA GLU A 38 -12.38 -5.17 -10.67
C GLU A 38 -13.20 -4.14 -11.45
N MET A 39 -14.15 -3.47 -10.78
CA MET A 39 -14.98 -2.43 -11.41
C MET A 39 -14.15 -1.24 -11.92
N ILE A 40 -13.15 -0.80 -11.15
CA ILE A 40 -12.25 0.28 -11.55
C ILE A 40 -11.46 -0.11 -12.81
N LEU A 41 -10.89 -1.32 -12.85
CA LEU A 41 -10.18 -1.80 -14.05
C LEU A 41 -11.12 -1.86 -15.26
N ALA A 42 -12.33 -2.37 -15.09
CA ALA A 42 -13.32 -2.40 -16.17
C ALA A 42 -13.72 -1.00 -16.67
N GLY A 43 -13.78 -0.01 -15.77
CA GLY A 43 -14.12 1.39 -16.09
C GLY A 43 -12.97 2.24 -16.63
N ALA A 44 -11.72 1.85 -16.37
CA ALA A 44 -10.52 2.62 -16.68
C ALA A 44 -10.41 3.12 -18.14
N PRO A 45 -10.81 2.35 -19.18
CA PRO A 45 -10.77 2.82 -20.56
C PRO A 45 -11.65 4.05 -20.82
N ALA A 46 -12.78 4.20 -20.10
CA ALA A 46 -13.66 5.37 -20.24
C ALA A 46 -13.01 6.66 -19.73
N PHE A 47 -12.00 6.55 -18.85
CA PHE A 47 -11.20 7.66 -18.33
C PHE A 47 -9.88 7.84 -19.11
N GLY A 48 -9.67 7.09 -20.19
CA GLY A 48 -8.43 7.12 -20.96
C GLY A 48 -7.22 6.52 -20.22
N VAL A 49 -7.46 5.60 -19.28
CA VAL A 49 -6.42 4.92 -18.50
C VAL A 49 -6.28 3.48 -18.97
N SER A 50 -5.10 3.12 -19.49
CA SER A 50 -4.81 1.78 -20.03
C SER A 50 -3.81 0.98 -19.20
N GLU A 51 -3.02 1.64 -18.36
CA GLU A 51 -2.08 0.99 -17.45
C GLU A 51 -2.24 1.56 -16.05
N LEU A 52 -2.62 0.71 -15.09
CA LEU A 52 -2.78 1.10 -13.69
C LEU A 52 -2.67 -0.07 -12.71
N PHE A 53 -2.36 0.23 -11.46
CA PHE A 53 -2.67 -0.66 -10.33
C PHE A 53 -3.03 0.16 -9.09
N ILE A 54 -3.76 -0.47 -8.17
CA ILE A 54 -4.22 0.16 -6.93
C ILE A 54 -3.63 -0.57 -5.72
N LEU A 55 -2.94 0.18 -4.87
CA LEU A 55 -2.50 -0.27 -3.55
C LEU A 55 -3.45 0.28 -2.50
N SER A 56 -4.34 -0.58 -1.99
CA SER A 56 -5.25 -0.25 -0.89
C SER A 56 -4.90 -1.07 0.35
N THR A 57 -4.61 -0.38 1.45
CA THR A 57 -4.26 -0.95 2.76
C THR A 57 -5.00 -0.19 3.86
N CYS A 58 -4.83 -0.55 5.13
CA CYS A 58 -5.39 0.23 6.24
C CYS A 58 -4.77 1.64 6.39
N ASN A 59 -3.56 1.85 5.85
CA ASN A 59 -2.77 3.05 6.05
C ASN A 59 -2.68 3.95 4.81
N ARG A 60 -3.07 3.44 3.64
CA ARG A 60 -3.04 4.18 2.37
C ARG A 60 -3.97 3.57 1.33
N THR A 61 -4.51 4.44 0.48
CA THR A 61 -5.05 4.07 -0.83
C THR A 61 -4.30 4.89 -1.87
N GLU A 62 -3.65 4.20 -2.81
CA GLU A 62 -2.87 4.81 -3.88
C GLU A 62 -3.25 4.17 -5.22
N ILE A 63 -3.49 5.00 -6.23
CA ILE A 63 -3.64 4.58 -7.62
C ILE A 63 -2.41 5.03 -8.40
N TYR A 64 -1.75 4.07 -9.05
CA TYR A 64 -0.58 4.27 -9.89
C TYR A 64 -0.98 4.02 -11.34
N GLY A 65 -0.44 4.76 -12.29
CA GLY A 65 -0.69 4.51 -13.71
C GLY A 65 0.20 5.27 -14.68
N ILE A 66 0.12 4.91 -15.95
CA ILE A 66 0.74 5.63 -17.06
C ILE A 66 -0.31 6.52 -17.71
N VAL A 67 -0.33 7.81 -17.37
CA VAL A 67 -1.36 8.76 -17.79
C VAL A 67 -0.76 10.06 -18.29
N GLY A 68 -1.54 10.84 -19.05
CA GLY A 68 -1.14 12.20 -19.43
C GLY A 68 -1.35 13.18 -18.28
N ASP A 69 -2.43 13.01 -17.53
CA ASP A 69 -2.82 13.85 -16.40
C ASP A 69 -3.25 12.99 -15.21
N VAL A 70 -2.81 13.33 -14.00
CA VAL A 70 -3.17 12.66 -12.76
C VAL A 70 -4.68 12.71 -12.52
N ALA A 71 -5.36 13.74 -13.03
CA ALA A 71 -6.81 13.88 -12.89
C ALA A 71 -7.54 12.63 -13.38
N GLN A 72 -7.05 12.00 -14.46
CA GLN A 72 -7.60 10.74 -14.98
C GLN A 72 -7.63 9.62 -13.93
N LEU A 73 -6.58 9.52 -13.09
CA LEU A 73 -6.51 8.51 -12.02
C LEU A 73 -7.40 8.90 -10.84
N ILE A 74 -7.46 10.19 -10.49
CA ILE A 74 -8.27 10.69 -9.38
C ILE A 74 -9.76 10.50 -9.68
N ASP A 75 -10.19 10.90 -10.87
CA ASP A 75 -11.59 10.82 -11.31
C ASP A 75 -12.02 9.35 -11.38
N LEU A 76 -11.17 8.48 -11.92
CA LEU A 76 -11.39 7.05 -11.97
C LEU A 76 -11.52 6.45 -10.57
N LEU A 77 -10.63 6.78 -9.64
CA LEU A 77 -10.70 6.25 -8.27
C LEU A 77 -11.97 6.72 -7.55
N CYS A 78 -12.29 8.01 -7.66
CA CYS A 78 -13.42 8.62 -6.95
C CYS A 78 -14.78 8.21 -7.55
N ALA A 79 -14.83 7.79 -8.82
CA ALA A 79 -16.05 7.24 -9.42
C ALA A 79 -16.53 5.93 -8.77
N TYR A 80 -15.64 5.20 -8.08
CA TYR A 80 -15.95 3.91 -7.45
C TYR A 80 -15.67 3.88 -5.93
N ALA A 81 -14.98 4.89 -5.40
CA ALA A 81 -14.85 5.11 -3.96
C ALA A 81 -16.18 5.60 -3.35
N GLU A 82 -16.30 5.52 -2.03
CA GLU A 82 -17.45 6.11 -1.32
C GLU A 82 -17.22 7.60 -1.01
N GLY A 83 -15.96 8.01 -0.86
CA GLY A 83 -15.60 9.40 -0.61
C GLY A 83 -15.65 10.25 -1.88
N ASP A 84 -15.90 11.55 -1.72
CA ASP A 84 -16.03 12.48 -2.85
C ASP A 84 -14.66 12.94 -3.40
N GLU A 85 -14.67 13.37 -4.66
CA GLU A 85 -13.47 13.81 -5.38
C GLU A 85 -12.82 15.07 -4.77
N LYS A 86 -13.63 16.03 -4.30
CA LYS A 86 -13.13 17.30 -3.77
C LYS A 86 -12.35 17.07 -2.48
N THR A 87 -12.89 16.22 -1.59
CA THR A 87 -12.20 15.79 -0.37
C THR A 87 -10.92 15.05 -0.71
N PHE A 88 -10.95 14.12 -1.67
CA PHE A 88 -9.76 13.38 -2.09
C PHE A 88 -8.66 14.32 -2.57
N ARG A 89 -8.97 15.24 -3.49
CA ARG A 89 -7.99 16.21 -4.03
C ARG A 89 -7.37 17.09 -2.96
N SER A 90 -8.13 17.46 -1.92
CA SER A 90 -7.62 18.30 -0.84
C SER A 90 -6.61 17.59 0.07
N LEU A 91 -6.72 16.27 0.18
CA LEU A 91 -5.91 15.44 1.08
C LEU A 91 -4.81 14.66 0.35
N ALA A 92 -5.01 14.38 -0.94
CA ALA A 92 -4.15 13.54 -1.73
C ALA A 92 -2.77 14.18 -1.95
N TYR A 93 -1.75 13.34 -1.94
CA TYR A 93 -0.48 13.69 -2.57
C TYR A 93 -0.49 13.16 -4.00
N VAL A 94 0.12 13.95 -4.88
CA VAL A 94 0.36 13.61 -6.28
C VAL A 94 1.86 13.64 -6.53
N LYS A 95 2.36 12.63 -7.24
CA LYS A 95 3.75 12.57 -7.71
C LYS A 95 3.77 12.07 -9.15
N SER A 96 4.77 12.51 -9.91
CA SER A 96 4.97 12.14 -11.30
C SER A 96 6.41 11.73 -11.57
N GLY A 97 6.60 10.93 -12.62
CA GLY A 97 7.88 10.40 -13.07
C GLY A 97 8.78 9.89 -11.96
N HIS A 98 10.00 10.44 -11.89
CA HIS A 98 11.00 10.02 -10.92
C HIS A 98 10.50 10.08 -9.48
N SER A 99 9.74 11.12 -9.11
CA SER A 99 9.20 11.24 -7.75
C SER A 99 8.13 10.19 -7.45
N ALA A 100 7.34 9.76 -8.44
CA ALA A 100 6.38 8.67 -8.28
C ALA A 100 7.10 7.31 -8.12
N ILE A 101 8.17 7.09 -8.89
CA ILE A 101 9.02 5.91 -8.76
C ILE A 101 9.67 5.86 -7.39
N GLU A 102 10.36 6.94 -6.99
CA GLU A 102 11.01 7.04 -5.68
C GLU A 102 10.02 6.81 -4.53
N HIS A 103 8.81 7.37 -4.64
CA HIS A 103 7.74 7.11 -3.70
C HIS A 103 7.39 5.62 -3.61
N LEU A 104 7.18 4.95 -4.75
CA LEU A 104 6.91 3.52 -4.75
C LEU A 104 8.06 2.71 -4.13
N PHE A 105 9.32 3.09 -4.37
CA PHE A 105 10.48 2.50 -3.68
C PHE A 105 10.41 2.71 -2.16
N ASN A 106 10.15 3.93 -1.69
CA ASN A 106 10.02 4.25 -0.26
C ASN A 106 8.87 3.48 0.41
N VAL A 107 7.73 3.36 -0.26
CA VAL A 107 6.59 2.56 0.19
C VAL A 107 6.96 1.08 0.26
N SER A 108 7.59 0.55 -0.80
CA SER A 108 7.98 -0.86 -0.86
C SER A 108 9.05 -1.25 0.17
N ALA A 109 9.95 -0.32 0.49
CA ALA A 109 10.99 -0.48 1.51
C ALA A 109 10.45 -0.38 2.95
N GLY A 110 9.16 -0.05 3.12
CA GLY A 110 8.57 0.17 4.45
C GLY A 110 9.00 1.47 5.12
N LEU A 111 9.67 2.38 4.40
CA LEU A 111 10.13 3.68 4.91
C LEU A 111 9.00 4.68 5.07
N ASP A 112 7.93 4.54 4.28
CA ASP A 112 6.73 5.37 4.38
C ASP A 112 5.60 4.68 5.17
N SER A 113 5.86 3.59 5.87
CA SER A 113 4.85 2.90 6.69
C SER A 113 4.65 3.58 8.05
N GLN A 114 3.43 3.50 8.62
CA GLN A 114 3.18 3.95 10.01
C GLN A 114 4.07 3.19 11.00
N ILE A 115 4.40 1.95 10.64
CA ILE A 115 5.32 1.09 11.36
C ILE A 115 6.52 0.90 10.45
N LEU A 116 7.61 1.58 10.79
CA LEU A 116 8.86 1.52 10.05
C LEU A 116 9.34 0.07 10.04
N GLY A 117 9.59 -0.48 8.84
CA GLY A 117 10.01 -1.87 8.70
C GLY A 117 8.87 -2.89 8.61
N ASP A 118 7.60 -2.47 8.51
CA ASP A 118 6.51 -3.40 8.18
C ASP A 118 6.58 -3.83 6.70
N TYR A 119 7.08 -5.04 6.46
CA TYR A 119 7.22 -5.63 5.13
C TYR A 119 5.95 -6.29 4.60
N GLU A 120 4.81 -6.24 5.29
CA GLU A 120 3.57 -6.81 4.72
C GLU A 120 3.15 -6.11 3.42
N ILE A 121 3.49 -4.81 3.29
CA ILE A 121 3.17 -3.98 2.14
C ILE A 121 3.76 -4.50 0.83
N ILE A 122 4.93 -5.15 0.87
CA ILE A 122 5.53 -5.72 -0.34
C ILE A 122 4.66 -6.84 -0.91
N GLY A 123 4.03 -7.62 -0.02
CA GLY A 123 3.10 -8.68 -0.41
C GLY A 123 1.82 -8.11 -1.00
N GLN A 124 1.34 -6.98 -0.48
CA GLN A 124 0.17 -6.28 -1.00
C GLN A 124 0.44 -5.67 -2.37
N ILE A 125 1.60 -5.04 -2.58
CA ILE A 125 2.02 -4.52 -3.90
C ILE A 125 2.07 -5.66 -4.92
N LYS A 126 2.67 -6.82 -4.58
CA LYS A 126 2.68 -7.99 -5.46
C LYS A 126 1.28 -8.43 -5.88
N GLN A 127 0.35 -8.49 -4.92
CA GLN A 127 -1.02 -8.89 -5.18
C GLN A 127 -1.76 -7.87 -6.05
N ALA A 128 -1.62 -6.59 -5.73
CA ALA A 128 -2.23 -5.49 -6.48
C ALA A 128 -1.79 -5.47 -7.95
N VAL A 129 -0.48 -5.61 -8.19
CA VAL A 129 0.09 -5.64 -9.55
C VAL A 129 -0.30 -6.92 -10.27
N LYS A 130 -0.25 -8.08 -9.60
CA LYS A 130 -0.67 -9.35 -10.19
C LYS A 130 -2.13 -9.29 -10.66
N PHE A 131 -3.02 -8.75 -9.82
CA PHE A 131 -4.44 -8.60 -10.13
C PHE A 131 -4.66 -7.75 -11.39
N ALA A 132 -4.01 -6.58 -11.49
CA ALA A 132 -4.06 -5.74 -12.68
C ALA A 132 -3.41 -6.40 -13.91
N LYS A 133 -2.29 -7.12 -13.73
CA LYS A 133 -1.57 -7.81 -14.81
C LYS A 133 -2.43 -8.91 -15.45
N GLU A 134 -3.13 -9.70 -14.66
CA GLU A 134 -4.06 -10.74 -15.15
C GLU A 134 -5.21 -10.16 -15.99
N ARG A 135 -5.44 -8.85 -15.91
CA ARG A 135 -6.46 -8.11 -16.68
C ARG A 135 -5.84 -7.18 -17.73
N SER A 136 -4.56 -7.35 -18.04
CA SER A 136 -3.82 -6.58 -19.06
C SER A 136 -3.66 -5.08 -18.78
N PHE A 137 -3.71 -4.66 -17.51
CA PHE A 137 -3.50 -3.26 -17.09
C PHE A 137 -2.05 -2.95 -16.65
N ILE A 138 -1.12 -3.87 -16.92
CA ILE A 138 0.31 -3.70 -16.57
C ILE A 138 1.14 -3.87 -17.82
N GLY A 139 1.80 -2.80 -18.26
CA GLY A 139 2.79 -2.84 -19.33
C GLY A 139 4.20 -3.15 -18.83
N ALA A 140 5.12 -3.30 -19.80
CA ALA A 140 6.50 -3.70 -19.55
C ALA A 140 7.27 -2.75 -18.62
N PHE A 141 6.95 -1.46 -18.64
CA PHE A 141 7.58 -0.46 -17.78
C PHE A 141 7.20 -0.65 -16.31
N THR A 142 5.90 -0.73 -16.02
CA THR A 142 5.38 -0.97 -14.67
C THR A 142 5.85 -2.30 -14.14
N GLU A 143 5.85 -3.36 -14.98
CA GLU A 143 6.40 -4.66 -14.61
C GLU A 143 7.90 -4.59 -14.24
N ARG A 144 8.70 -3.84 -14.99
CA ARG A 144 10.13 -3.67 -14.69
C ARG A 144 10.35 -2.92 -13.38
N ILE A 145 9.61 -1.84 -13.12
CA ILE A 145 9.69 -1.13 -11.82
C ILE A 145 9.32 -2.07 -10.68
N VAL A 146 8.23 -2.82 -10.82
CA VAL A 146 7.77 -3.75 -9.78
C VAL A 146 8.86 -4.80 -9.50
N ASN A 147 9.50 -5.36 -10.52
CA ASN A 147 10.61 -6.28 -10.31
C ASN A 147 11.80 -5.62 -9.57
N CYS A 148 12.15 -4.38 -9.91
CA CYS A 148 13.21 -3.64 -9.21
C CYS A 148 12.87 -3.39 -7.74
N ILE A 149 11.66 -2.90 -7.41
CA ILE A 149 11.27 -2.66 -6.01
C ILE A 149 11.25 -3.95 -5.19
N LEU A 150 10.88 -5.09 -5.80
CA LEU A 150 10.89 -6.38 -5.12
C LEU A 150 12.30 -6.85 -4.79
N GLN A 151 13.24 -6.66 -5.72
CA GLN A 151 14.65 -6.97 -5.51
C GLN A 151 15.25 -6.04 -4.44
N SER A 152 15.04 -4.73 -4.55
CA SER A 152 15.52 -3.75 -3.58
C SER A 152 14.95 -4.02 -2.19
N SER A 153 13.65 -4.30 -2.07
CA SER A 153 13.03 -4.62 -0.77
C SER A 153 13.61 -5.89 -0.15
N LYS A 154 13.93 -6.90 -0.97
CA LYS A 154 14.61 -8.12 -0.52
C LYS A 154 16.03 -7.84 -0.05
N THR A 155 16.78 -6.99 -0.76
CA THR A 155 18.12 -6.57 -0.35
C THR A 155 18.06 -5.82 0.98
N ILE A 156 17.21 -4.80 1.09
CA ILE A 156 17.04 -4.01 2.34
C ILE A 156 16.73 -4.94 3.51
N LYS A 157 15.79 -5.88 3.34
CA LYS A 157 15.44 -6.86 4.37
C LYS A 157 16.64 -7.73 4.79
N ASN A 158 17.50 -8.12 3.85
CA ASN A 158 18.57 -9.06 4.13
C ASN A 158 19.88 -8.41 4.59
N THR A 159 20.09 -7.13 4.26
CA THR A 159 21.37 -6.43 4.48
C THR A 159 21.25 -5.28 5.48
N THR A 160 20.07 -5.02 6.03
CA THR A 160 19.86 -3.95 7.01
C THR A 160 19.07 -4.46 8.21
N GLU A 161 19.19 -3.77 9.34
CA GLU A 161 18.40 -4.07 10.54
C GLU A 161 16.97 -3.51 10.48
N LEU A 162 16.60 -2.83 9.37
CA LEU A 162 15.26 -2.25 9.20
C LEU A 162 14.15 -3.30 9.29
N SER A 163 14.44 -4.55 8.94
CA SER A 163 13.52 -5.69 9.11
C SER A 163 13.85 -6.60 10.29
N GLY A 164 14.96 -6.32 10.98
CA GLY A 164 15.51 -7.17 12.05
C GLY A 164 14.75 -7.02 13.36
N GLY A 165 14.09 -5.88 13.56
CA GLY A 165 13.11 -5.69 14.61
C GLY A 165 11.76 -6.25 14.20
N THR A 166 11.06 -6.87 15.13
CA THR A 166 9.71 -7.43 15.03
C THR A 166 8.64 -6.36 14.78
N VAL A 167 8.97 -5.23 14.13
CA VAL A 167 8.13 -4.04 14.02
C VAL A 167 6.96 -4.31 13.06
N SER A 168 5.87 -4.79 13.62
CA SER A 168 4.57 -4.98 12.97
C SER A 168 3.48 -4.34 13.83
N VAL A 169 2.28 -4.17 13.29
CA VAL A 169 1.11 -3.67 14.07
C VAL A 169 0.90 -4.55 15.30
N SER A 170 1.01 -5.86 15.10
CA SER A 170 0.92 -6.87 16.14
C SER A 170 1.95 -6.68 17.24
N PHE A 171 3.22 -6.47 16.91
CA PHE A 171 4.26 -6.22 17.90
C PHE A 171 4.11 -4.88 18.60
N SER A 172 3.72 -3.84 17.86
CA SER A 172 3.49 -2.50 18.41
C SER A 172 2.36 -2.53 19.44
N ALA A 173 1.30 -3.30 19.19
CA ALA A 173 0.24 -3.54 20.17
C ALA A 173 0.76 -4.24 21.44
N VAL A 174 1.64 -5.25 21.29
CA VAL A 174 2.25 -5.95 22.43
C VAL A 174 3.21 -5.04 23.21
N GLN A 175 4.01 -4.21 22.54
CA GLN A 175 4.86 -3.21 23.19
C GLN A 175 4.04 -2.15 23.93
N TYR A 176 2.95 -1.68 23.32
CA TYR A 176 2.03 -0.75 23.96
C TYR A 176 1.46 -1.33 25.26
N LEU A 177 0.99 -2.59 25.22
CA LEU A 177 0.52 -3.30 26.41
C LEU A 177 1.60 -3.38 27.49
N ARG A 178 2.83 -3.76 27.11
CA ARG A 178 3.97 -3.86 28.05
C ARG A 178 4.34 -2.52 28.70
N GLN A 179 4.22 -1.40 27.97
CA GLN A 179 4.59 -0.08 28.47
C GLN A 179 3.50 0.58 29.31
N ASN A 180 2.22 0.32 29.01
CA ASN A 180 1.10 1.05 29.61
C ASN A 180 0.28 0.23 30.61
N VAL A 181 0.41 -1.10 30.61
CA VAL A 181 -0.32 -1.97 31.52
C VAL A 181 0.64 -2.54 32.57
N GLN A 182 0.48 -2.11 33.81
CA GLN A 182 1.25 -2.66 34.94
C GLN A 182 0.96 -4.15 35.13
N SER A 183 2.02 -4.91 35.43
CA SER A 183 1.92 -6.33 35.78
C SER A 183 1.15 -7.15 34.74
N VAL A 184 1.38 -6.86 33.46
CA VAL A 184 0.62 -7.46 32.35
C VAL A 184 0.75 -9.00 32.29
N SER A 185 1.85 -9.56 32.80
CA SER A 185 2.08 -11.01 32.98
C SER A 185 1.05 -11.68 33.90
N HIS A 186 0.38 -10.91 34.77
CA HIS A 186 -0.65 -11.41 35.69
C HIS A 186 -2.08 -11.15 35.19
N LYS A 187 -2.24 -10.70 33.93
CA LYS A 187 -3.54 -10.38 33.35
C LYS A 187 -3.88 -11.35 32.23
N SER A 188 -5.15 -11.73 32.16
CA SER A 188 -5.67 -12.49 31.02
C SER A 188 -5.85 -11.56 29.83
N VAL A 189 -5.28 -11.94 28.68
CA VAL A 189 -5.43 -11.22 27.41
C VAL A 189 -6.44 -11.96 26.54
N LEU A 190 -7.52 -11.28 26.14
CA LEU A 190 -8.47 -11.78 25.15
C LEU A 190 -8.09 -11.26 23.77
N LEU A 191 -7.81 -12.17 22.84
CA LEU A 191 -7.58 -11.84 21.43
C LEU A 191 -8.86 -12.09 20.62
N CYS A 192 -9.46 -11.02 20.11
CA CYS A 192 -10.62 -11.12 19.22
C CYS A 192 -10.17 -11.17 17.75
N GLY A 193 -10.31 -12.36 17.13
CA GLY A 193 -10.00 -12.59 15.73
C GLY A 193 -8.69 -13.36 15.51
N ILE A 194 -8.75 -14.39 14.68
CA ILE A 194 -7.63 -15.32 14.38
C ILE A 194 -7.09 -15.14 12.95
N GLY A 195 -7.34 -13.98 12.34
CA GLY A 195 -6.79 -13.62 11.03
C GLY A 195 -5.27 -13.46 11.06
N LYS A 196 -4.67 -12.98 9.97
CA LYS A 196 -3.22 -12.78 9.86
C LYS A 196 -2.65 -11.93 11.01
N ILE A 197 -3.27 -10.78 11.28
CA ILE A 197 -2.89 -9.88 12.39
C ILE A 197 -3.10 -10.56 13.74
N GLY A 198 -4.20 -11.27 13.95
CA GLY A 198 -4.46 -12.02 15.18
C GLY A 198 -3.38 -13.06 15.47
N ARG A 199 -3.04 -13.89 14.47
CA ARG A 199 -1.95 -14.88 14.58
C ARG A 199 -0.61 -14.25 14.89
N ASN A 200 -0.25 -13.16 14.20
CA ASN A 200 0.99 -12.44 14.46
C ASN A 200 0.98 -11.81 15.87
N THR A 201 -0.16 -11.30 16.34
CA THR A 201 -0.31 -10.73 17.69
C THR A 201 -0.15 -11.82 18.74
N CYS A 202 -0.77 -12.98 18.53
CA CYS A 202 -0.62 -14.14 19.42
C CYS A 202 0.84 -14.60 19.52
N LYS A 203 1.53 -14.70 18.37
CA LYS A 203 2.96 -15.03 18.34
C LYS A 203 3.79 -14.00 19.13
N ASN A 204 3.56 -12.71 18.92
CA ASN A 204 4.27 -11.66 19.65
C ASN A 204 3.94 -11.64 21.16
N LEU A 205 2.69 -11.96 21.55
CA LEU A 205 2.33 -12.08 22.96
C LEU A 205 3.16 -13.18 23.64
N VAL A 206 3.29 -14.35 23.00
CA VAL A 206 4.11 -15.46 23.51
C VAL A 206 5.60 -15.10 23.53
N ASP A 207 6.11 -14.46 22.48
CA ASP A 207 7.54 -14.18 22.32
C ASP A 207 8.02 -13.01 23.22
N TYR A 208 7.14 -12.05 23.59
CA TYR A 208 7.53 -10.79 24.24
C TYR A 208 6.81 -10.45 25.54
N LEU A 209 5.70 -11.11 25.89
CA LEU A 209 5.16 -11.06 27.24
C LEU A 209 5.55 -12.35 27.95
N PRO A 210 6.26 -12.28 29.08
CA PRO A 210 6.42 -13.45 29.92
C PRO A 210 5.03 -13.86 30.39
N VAL A 211 4.54 -14.98 29.84
CA VAL A 211 3.36 -15.69 30.34
C VAL A 211 3.71 -16.36 31.65
#